data_AF-A0A965VI27-F1
#
_entry.id   AF-A0A965VI27-F1
#
_cell.length_a   1.000
_cell.length_b   1.000
_cell.length_c   1.000
_cell.angle_alpha   90.00
_cell.angle_beta   90.00
_cell.angle_gamma   90.00
#
_symmetry.space_group_name_H-M   'P 1'
#
loop_
_entity.id
_entity.type
_entity.pdbx_description
1 polymer ?
#
loop_
_entity_poly.entity_id
_entity_poly.type
_entity_poly.pdbx_seq_one_letter_code
_entity_poly.pdbx_strand_id
1 'polypeptide(L)'
;MTPEFVNATLPLLLYVLNLFDRVTAGTTASVEVERRLLRAEFDAAATKMRGPRAQEWELASYAMAAVVDELLIVDIPWAGQSWWE
;
A
#
# COMPACT_ATOMS: atom_id res chain seq x y z
N MET A 1 -15.54 -1.34 -11.49
CA MET A 1 -15.29 -1.03 -10.07
C MET A 1 -16.62 -0.81 -9.38
N THR A 2 -16.97 -1.62 -8.39
CA THR A 2 -18.18 -1.42 -7.57
C THR A 2 -17.91 -0.33 -6.52
N PRO A 3 -18.93 0.41 -6.06
CA PRO A 3 -18.76 1.42 -5.01
C PRO A 3 -18.08 0.87 -3.76
N GLU A 4 -18.38 -0.37 -3.40
CA GLU A 4 -17.83 -1.01 -2.21
C GLU A 4 -16.37 -1.44 -2.39
N PHE A 5 -16.00 -1.90 -3.58
CA PHE A 5 -14.59 -2.14 -3.91
C PHE A 5 -13.79 -0.85 -3.77
N VAL A 6 -14.30 0.26 -4.32
CA VAL A 6 -13.64 1.59 -4.22
C VAL A 6 -13.54 2.02 -2.76
N ASN A 7 -14.60 1.89 -1.97
CA ASN A 7 -14.58 2.24 -0.55
C ASN A 7 -13.61 1.39 0.29
N ALA A 8 -13.30 0.17 -0.16
CA ALA A 8 -12.34 -0.70 0.49
C ALA A 8 -10.89 -0.36 0.10
N THR A 9 -10.63 -0.09 -1.17
CA THR A 9 -9.26 0.03 -1.72
C THR A 9 -8.75 1.47 -1.82
N LEU A 10 -9.63 2.46 -1.96
CA LEU A 10 -9.23 3.87 -2.09
C LEU A 10 -8.40 4.38 -0.90
N PRO A 11 -8.70 4.05 0.37
CA PRO A 11 -7.86 4.48 1.49
C PRO A 11 -6.43 3.94 1.38
N LEU A 12 -6.26 2.68 0.98
CA LEU A 12 -4.95 2.07 0.77
C LEU A 12 -4.20 2.78 -0.37
N LEU A 13 -4.88 3.07 -1.49
CA LEU A 13 -4.26 3.80 -2.60
C LEU A 13 -3.80 5.20 -2.18
N LEU A 14 -4.65 5.94 -1.47
CA LEU A 14 -4.30 7.27 -0.96
C LEU A 14 -3.15 7.21 0.05
N TYR A 15 -3.09 6.16 0.88
CA TYR A 15 -1.97 5.96 1.79
C TYR A 15 -0.66 5.74 1.04
N VAL A 16 -0.66 4.90 -0.02
CA VAL A 16 0.53 4.65 -0.86
C VAL A 16 1.01 5.92 -1.55
N LEU A 17 0.11 6.71 -2.13
CA LEU A 17 0.46 7.99 -2.75
C LEU A 17 1.04 8.98 -1.72
N ASN A 18 0.46 9.05 -0.53
CA ASN A 18 1.00 9.91 0.54
C ASN A 18 2.37 9.41 1.03
N LEU A 19 2.58 8.09 1.11
CA LEU A 19 3.88 7.53 1.44
C LEU A 19 4.92 7.94 0.39
N PHE A 20 4.60 7.86 -0.90
CA PHE A 20 5.46 8.33 -1.97
C PHE A 20 5.83 9.82 -1.82
N ASP A 21 4.85 10.68 -1.52
CA ASP A 21 5.10 12.10 -1.25
C ASP A 21 6.04 12.30 -0.04
N ARG A 22 5.82 11.55 1.05
CA ARG A 22 6.68 11.61 2.25
C ARG A 22 8.10 11.15 1.95
N VAL A 23 8.27 10.07 1.19
CA VAL A 23 9.57 9.53 0.79
C VAL A 23 10.31 10.57 -0.05
N THR A 24 9.65 11.14 -1.05
CA THR A 24 10.22 12.19 -1.92
C THR A 24 10.59 13.45 -1.12
N ALA A 25 9.78 13.82 -0.12
CA ALA A 25 10.04 14.97 0.74
C ALA A 25 11.06 14.70 1.86
N GLY A 26 11.53 13.45 2.04
CA GLY A 26 12.40 13.06 3.15
C GLY A 26 11.76 13.19 4.53
N THR A 27 10.41 13.08 4.61
CA THR A 27 9.63 13.23 5.86
C THR A 27 9.01 11.93 6.36
N THR A 28 9.49 10.80 5.87
CA THR A 28 9.05 9.46 6.30
C THR A 28 9.40 9.19 7.76
N ALA A 29 8.58 8.37 8.41
CA ALA A 29 8.96 7.74 9.67
C ALA A 29 10.08 6.69 9.45
N SER A 30 10.44 5.96 10.51
CA SER A 30 11.32 4.80 10.35
C SER A 30 10.66 3.75 9.47
N VAL A 31 11.47 2.95 8.78
CA VAL A 31 11.04 1.93 7.83
C VAL A 31 10.07 0.94 8.48
N GLU A 32 10.33 0.55 9.73
CA GLU A 32 9.49 -0.36 10.50
C GLU A 32 8.11 0.23 10.77
N VAL A 33 8.04 1.53 11.04
CA VAL A 33 6.79 2.25 11.25
C VAL A 33 5.99 2.32 9.96
N GLU A 34 6.62 2.73 8.85
CA GLU A 34 5.95 2.84 7.55
C GLU A 34 5.45 1.47 7.06
N ARG A 35 6.26 0.42 7.20
CA ARG A 35 5.85 -0.95 6.88
C ARG A 35 4.64 -1.40 7.71
N ARG A 36 4.66 -1.15 9.02
CA ARG A 36 3.57 -1.54 9.92
C ARG A 36 2.28 -0.82 9.54
N LEU A 37 2.36 0.47 9.23
CA LEU A 37 1.22 1.27 8.81
C LEU A 37 0.66 0.79 7.46
N LEU A 38 1.54 0.58 6.47
CA LEU A 38 1.13 0.02 5.18
C LEU A 38 0.44 -1.34 5.34
N ARG A 39 1.02 -2.24 6.15
CA ARG A 39 0.42 -3.54 6.43
C ARG A 39 -0.98 -3.42 7.07
N ALA A 40 -1.14 -2.48 8.00
CA ALA A 40 -2.44 -2.22 8.62
C ALA A 40 -3.50 -1.77 7.60
N GLU A 41 -3.12 -0.94 6.62
CA GLU A 41 -4.02 -0.52 5.53
C GLU A 41 -4.40 -1.70 4.61
N PHE A 42 -3.45 -2.57 4.26
CA PHE A 42 -3.74 -3.81 3.53
C PHE A 42 -4.69 -4.72 4.31
N ASP A 43 -4.46 -4.92 5.60
CA ASP A 43 -5.31 -5.76 6.44
C ASP A 43 -6.72 -5.16 6.60
N ALA A 44 -6.84 -3.83 6.67
CA ALA A 44 -8.12 -3.11 6.71
C ALA A 44 -8.91 -3.28 5.40
N ALA A 45 -8.26 -3.13 4.24
CA ALA A 45 -8.87 -3.36 2.94
C ALA A 45 -9.28 -4.83 2.77
N ALA A 46 -8.41 -5.77 3.14
CA ALA A 46 -8.70 -7.21 3.12
C ALA A 46 -9.92 -7.56 3.98
N THR A 47 -10.05 -6.94 5.16
CA THR A 47 -11.17 -7.16 6.06
C THR A 47 -12.51 -6.71 5.45
N LYS A 48 -12.52 -5.56 4.77
CA LYS A 48 -13.71 -5.04 4.07
C LYS A 48 -14.11 -5.88 2.85
N MET A 49 -13.15 -6.61 2.27
CA MET A 49 -13.34 -7.42 1.06
C MET A 49 -13.55 -8.92 1.33
N ARG A 50 -13.69 -9.34 2.59
CA ARG A 50 -13.91 -10.76 2.93
C ARG A 50 -15.20 -11.33 2.34
N GLY A 51 -15.26 -12.66 2.26
CA GLY A 51 -16.45 -13.39 1.80
C GLY A 51 -16.57 -13.38 0.27
N PRO A 52 -17.74 -13.07 -0.31
CA PRO A 52 -17.96 -13.13 -1.75
C PRO A 52 -17.02 -12.28 -2.61
N ARG A 53 -16.38 -11.27 -1.99
CA ARG A 53 -15.48 -10.33 -2.66
C ARG A 53 -14.00 -10.65 -2.48
N ALA A 54 -13.67 -11.77 -1.82
CA ALA A 54 -12.29 -12.16 -1.55
C ALA A 54 -11.48 -12.33 -2.86
N GLN A 55 -12.12 -12.83 -3.92
CA GLN A 55 -11.49 -13.01 -5.22
C GLN A 55 -11.17 -11.69 -5.92
N GLU A 56 -12.01 -10.66 -5.77
CA GLU A 56 -11.71 -9.30 -6.27
C GLU A 56 -10.52 -8.70 -5.53
N TRP A 57 -10.42 -8.95 -4.22
CA TRP A 57 -9.31 -8.50 -3.40
C TRP A 57 -7.99 -9.23 -3.72
N GLU A 58 -8.02 -10.51 -4.05
CA GLU A 58 -6.81 -11.27 -4.39
C GLU A 58 -6.00 -10.59 -5.50
N LEU A 59 -6.65 -10.30 -6.64
CA LEU A 59 -6.01 -9.59 -7.75
C LEU A 59 -5.65 -8.14 -7.41
N ALA A 60 -6.55 -7.43 -6.71
CA ALA A 60 -6.31 -6.03 -6.36
C ALA A 60 -5.14 -5.87 -5.38
N SER A 61 -5.05 -6.75 -4.38
CA SER A 61 -3.98 -6.73 -3.39
C SER A 61 -2.61 -7.00 -4.03
N TYR A 62 -2.56 -7.91 -5.00
CA TYR A 62 -1.34 -8.16 -5.77
C TYR A 62 -0.92 -6.93 -6.57
N ALA A 63 -1.85 -6.32 -7.31
CA ALA A 63 -1.56 -5.10 -8.07
C ALA A 63 -1.12 -3.94 -7.16
N MET A 64 -1.76 -3.78 -6.00
CA MET A 64 -1.38 -2.76 -5.02
C MET A 64 0.02 -3.00 -4.44
N ALA A 65 0.36 -4.25 -4.12
CA ALA A 65 1.70 -4.60 -3.64
C ALA A 65 2.76 -4.32 -4.71
N ALA A 66 2.51 -4.71 -5.96
CA ALA A 66 3.42 -4.44 -7.07
C ALA A 66 3.66 -2.93 -7.30
N VAL A 67 2.63 -2.10 -7.16
CA VAL A 67 2.79 -0.64 -7.24
C VAL A 67 3.62 -0.09 -6.08
N VAL A 68 3.41 -0.60 -4.86
CA VAL A 68 4.24 -0.21 -3.70
C VAL A 68 5.70 -0.58 -3.96
N ASP A 69 5.96 -1.80 -4.43
CA ASP A 69 7.32 -2.28 -4.69
C ASP A 69 8.00 -1.43 -5.78
N GLU A 70 7.32 -1.15 -6.89
CA GLU A 70 7.86 -0.28 -7.94
C GLU A 70 8.25 1.10 -7.38
N LEU A 71 7.37 1.73 -6.59
CA LEU A 71 7.59 3.07 -6.05
C LEU A 71 8.69 3.11 -4.98
N LEU A 72 8.78 2.09 -4.12
CA LEU A 72 9.69 2.08 -2.96
C LEU A 72 11.04 1.40 -3.24
N ILE A 73 11.14 0.56 -4.28
CA ILE A 73 12.35 -0.16 -4.64
C ILE A 73 13.01 0.46 -5.88
N VAL A 74 12.23 0.78 -6.91
CA VAL A 74 12.77 1.17 -8.23
C VAL A 74 12.94 2.69 -8.35
N ASP A 75 11.92 3.46 -7.98
CA ASP A 75 11.85 4.87 -8.37
C ASP A 75 12.55 5.85 -7.41
N ILE A 76 12.57 5.59 -6.10
CA ILE A 76 13.12 6.55 -5.13
C ILE A 76 14.22 5.94 -4.26
N PRO A 77 15.44 6.51 -4.27
CA PRO A 77 16.45 6.17 -3.28
C PRO A 77 16.06 6.73 -1.91
N TRP A 78 15.81 5.85 -0.94
CA TRP A 78 15.46 6.23 0.43
C TRP A 78 16.07 5.28 1.46
N ALA A 79 16.09 5.69 2.72
CA ALA A 79 16.73 4.94 3.80
C ALA A 79 16.16 3.51 4.00
N GLY A 80 14.93 3.26 3.54
CA GLY A 80 14.30 1.94 3.61
C GLY A 80 14.46 1.06 2.38
N GLN A 81 15.07 1.54 1.29
CA GLN A 81 15.12 0.82 0.01
C GLN A 81 15.77 -0.57 0.14
N SER A 82 16.91 -0.67 0.82
CA SER A 82 17.64 -1.94 1.04
C SER A 82 16.93 -2.94 1.93
N TRP A 83 15.87 -2.52 2.63
CA TRP A 83 15.04 -3.42 3.42
C TRP A 83 13.88 -4.01 2.60
N TRP A 84 13.46 -3.32 1.54
CA TRP A 84 12.39 -3.77 0.63
C TRP A 84 12.89 -4.69 -0.49
N GLU A 85 14.19 -4.68 -0.79
CA GLU A 85 14.88 -5.74 -1.55
C GLU A 85 14.89 -7.08 -0.80
#